data_AF-A0A9X0KXR5-F1
#
_entry.id   AF-A0A9X0KXR5-F1
#
_cell.length_a   1.000
_cell.length_b   1.000
_cell.length_c   1.000
_cell.angle_alpha   90.00
_cell.angle_beta   90.00
_cell.angle_gamma   90.00
#
_symmetry.space_group_name_H-M   'P 1'
#
loop_
_entity.id
_entity.type
_entity.pdbx_description
1 polymer ?
#
loop_
_entity_poly.entity_id
_entity_poly.type
_entity_poly.pdbx_seq_one_letter_code
_entity_poly.pdbx_strand_id
1 'polypeptide(L)'
;MSDSLLTSGDDQSGRVYELAGDDSYTLAEFAAELSKQAGKTLPYVNLPQAEFKAALIQAGLPDFVAQLLADSDAAAAKGALFDNSHQLSALIGRPTTRLSATIAQPLQG
;
A
#
# COMPACT_ATOMS: atom_id res chain seq x y z
N MET A 1 -11.93 -5.09 12.65
CA MET A 1 -12.16 -4.17 11.51
C MET A 1 -12.83 -4.96 10.39
N SER A 2 -14.17 -5.12 10.38
CA SER A 2 -14.90 -5.84 9.31
C SER A 2 -16.36 -5.43 9.08
N ASP A 3 -16.93 -4.44 9.76
CA ASP A 3 -18.40 -4.26 9.76
C ASP A 3 -18.99 -3.36 8.67
N SER A 4 -18.20 -2.58 7.93
CA SER A 4 -18.78 -1.55 7.04
C SER A 4 -19.37 -2.09 5.74
N LEU A 5 -18.99 -3.30 5.29
CA LEU A 5 -19.50 -3.88 4.05
C LEU A 5 -20.93 -4.43 4.23
N LEU A 6 -21.21 -4.99 5.41
CA LEU A 6 -22.48 -5.66 5.73
C LEU A 6 -23.65 -4.68 5.98
N THR A 7 -23.38 -3.38 6.06
CA THR A 7 -24.39 -2.34 6.35
C THR A 7 -24.77 -1.51 5.13
N SER A 8 -24.25 -1.82 3.95
CA SER A 8 -24.61 -1.12 2.71
C SER A 8 -26.08 -1.43 2.34
N GLY A 9 -26.88 -0.40 2.09
CA GLY A 9 -28.33 -0.54 1.81
C GLY A 9 -28.64 -1.10 0.42
N ASP A 10 -27.62 -1.25 -0.43
CA ASP A 10 -27.73 -1.75 -1.79
C ASP A 10 -27.42 -3.25 -1.87
N ASP A 11 -28.11 -3.97 -2.76
CA ASP A 11 -27.80 -5.38 -3.04
C ASP A 11 -26.41 -5.52 -3.67
N GLN A 12 -25.52 -6.20 -2.93
CA GLN A 12 -24.13 -6.48 -3.32
C GLN A 12 -23.98 -7.81 -4.09
N SER A 13 -25.07 -8.58 -4.24
CA SER A 13 -25.03 -9.90 -4.86
C SER A 13 -24.48 -9.86 -6.29
N GLY A 14 -23.50 -10.74 -6.56
CA GLY A 14 -22.90 -10.89 -7.89
C GLY A 14 -21.97 -9.74 -8.34
N ARG A 15 -21.69 -8.75 -7.48
CA ARG A 15 -20.79 -7.64 -7.82
C ARG A 15 -19.33 -8.00 -7.54
N VAL A 16 -18.44 -7.56 -8.43
CA VAL A 16 -16.98 -7.63 -8.28
C VAL A 16 -16.48 -6.20 -8.14
N TYR A 17 -15.70 -5.95 -7.08
CA TYR A 17 -15.16 -4.63 -6.77
C TYR A 17 -13.63 -4.64 -6.77
N GLU A 18 -13.05 -3.62 -7.39
CA GLU A 18 -11.63 -3.30 -7.29
C GLU A 18 -11.42 -2.28 -6.16
N LEU A 19 -10.96 -2.75 -5.01
CA LEU A 19 -10.92 -1.96 -3.78
C LEU A 19 -9.52 -1.41 -3.53
N ALA A 20 -9.30 -0.15 -3.90
CA ALA A 20 -8.08 0.60 -3.64
C ALA A 20 -8.33 1.90 -2.86
N GLY A 21 -7.25 2.54 -2.42
CA GLY A 21 -7.29 3.88 -1.81
C GLY A 21 -7.74 4.95 -2.81
N ASP A 22 -8.25 6.07 -2.30
CA ASP A 22 -8.62 7.23 -3.14
C ASP A 22 -7.39 7.91 -3.75
N ASP A 23 -6.26 7.84 -3.06
CA ASP A 23 -5.00 8.40 -3.52
C ASP A 23 -3.99 7.27 -3.78
N SER A 24 -3.31 7.32 -4.92
CA SER A 24 -2.15 6.47 -5.21
C SER A 24 -0.84 7.16 -4.78
N TYR A 25 0.19 6.37 -4.51
CA TYR A 25 1.52 6.90 -4.22
C TYR A 25 2.62 5.98 -4.76
N THR A 26 3.77 6.57 -5.03
CA THR A 26 5.03 5.89 -5.31
C THR A 26 5.81 5.62 -4.03
N LEU A 27 6.75 4.68 -4.06
CA LEU A 27 7.65 4.45 -2.93
C LEU A 27 8.57 5.65 -2.63
N ALA A 28 8.85 6.50 -3.63
CA ALA A 28 9.55 7.75 -3.44
C ALA A 28 8.73 8.76 -2.62
N GLU A 29 7.44 8.89 -2.91
CA GLU A 29 6.51 9.73 -2.12
C GLU A 29 6.31 9.18 -0.72
N PHE A 30 6.22 7.85 -0.57
CA PHE A 30 6.19 7.19 0.73
C PHE A 30 7.42 7.57 1.58
N ALA A 31 8.62 7.42 1.01
CA ALA A 31 9.87 7.75 1.69
C ALA A 31 9.97 9.25 2.02
N ALA A 32 9.48 10.12 1.13
CA ALA A 32 9.44 11.57 1.36
C ALA A 32 8.49 11.95 2.51
N GLU A 33 7.28 11.40 2.54
CA GLU A 33 6.31 11.67 3.62
C GLU A 33 6.80 11.11 4.95
N LEU A 34 7.37 9.91 4.96
CA LEU A 34 7.99 9.34 6.16
C LEU A 34 9.17 10.20 6.64
N SER A 35 10.04 10.66 5.74
CA SER A 35 11.16 11.53 6.09
C SER A 35 10.71 12.83 6.76
N LYS A 36 9.67 13.44 6.18
CA LYS A 36 9.05 14.67 6.69
C LYS A 36 8.48 14.46 8.09
N GLN A 37 7.72 13.39 8.31
CA GLN A 37 7.08 13.13 9.61
C GLN A 37 8.07 12.64 10.68
N ALA A 38 9.08 11.87 10.30
CA ALA A 38 10.11 11.37 11.22
C ALA A 38 11.23 12.38 11.51
N GLY A 39 11.27 13.52 10.82
CA GLY A 39 12.29 14.56 10.99
C GLY A 39 13.71 14.13 10.57
N LYS A 40 13.84 13.11 9.72
CA LYS A 40 15.13 12.60 9.23
C LYS A 40 15.05 12.19 7.77
N THR A 41 16.12 12.40 7.02
CA THR A 41 16.19 12.02 5.60
C THR A 41 16.27 10.50 5.45
N LEU A 42 15.26 9.91 4.81
CA LEU A 42 15.17 8.49 4.46
C LEU A 42 15.05 8.38 2.94
N PRO A 43 16.14 8.14 2.21
CA PRO A 43 16.10 8.07 0.75
C PRO A 43 15.38 6.79 0.29
N TYR A 44 14.62 6.91 -0.80
CA TYR A 44 14.16 5.75 -1.55
C TYR A 44 15.29 5.21 -2.42
N VAL A 45 15.56 3.90 -2.32
CA VAL A 45 16.54 3.20 -3.15
C VAL A 45 15.78 2.18 -4.00
N ASN A 46 15.64 2.48 -5.29
CA ASN A 46 15.01 1.57 -6.24
C ASN A 46 16.01 0.48 -6.65
N LEU A 47 15.73 -0.78 -6.32
CA LEU A 47 16.58 -1.91 -6.66
C LEU A 47 15.96 -2.76 -7.77
N PRO A 48 16.76 -3.35 -8.66
CA PRO A 48 16.29 -4.45 -9.50
C PRO A 48 15.70 -5.58 -8.65
N GLN A 49 14.64 -6.24 -9.15
CA GLN A 49 13.91 -7.29 -8.42
C GLN A 49 14.82 -8.35 -7.77
N ALA A 50 15.83 -8.83 -8.50
CA ALA A 50 16.78 -9.83 -7.99
C ALA A 50 17.64 -9.28 -6.84
N GLU A 51 18.06 -8.02 -6.92
CA GLU A 51 18.83 -7.34 -5.87
C GLU A 51 17.96 -7.04 -4.66
N PHE A 52 16.69 -6.66 -4.87
CA PHE A 52 15.73 -6.46 -3.79
C PHE A 52 15.46 -7.75 -3.02
N LYS A 53 15.22 -8.87 -3.72
CA LYS A 53 15.11 -10.19 -3.09
C LYS A 53 16.34 -10.52 -2.25
N ALA A 54 17.55 -10.33 -2.81
CA ALA A 54 18.79 -10.61 -2.10
C ALA A 54 18.93 -9.76 -0.83
N ALA A 55 18.59 -8.47 -0.90
CA ALA A 55 18.59 -7.57 0.25
C ALA A 55 17.61 -8.01 1.35
N LEU A 56 16.41 -8.48 0.98
CA LEU A 56 15.42 -9.00 1.94
C LEU A 56 15.90 -10.27 2.64
N ILE A 57 16.56 -11.19 1.92
CA ILE A 57 17.18 -12.39 2.51
C ILE A 57 18.29 -12.00 3.48
N GLN A 58 19.14 -11.03 3.10
CA GLN A 58 20.19 -10.50 3.98
C GLN A 58 19.62 -9.83 5.22
N ALA A 59 18.43 -9.23 5.13
CA ALA A 59 17.70 -8.67 6.26
C ALA A 59 17.02 -9.73 7.16
N GLY A 60 17.13 -11.02 6.81
CA GLY A 60 16.66 -12.14 7.63
C GLY A 60 15.30 -12.71 7.24
N LEU A 61 14.73 -12.30 6.10
CA LEU A 61 13.47 -12.88 5.63
C LEU A 61 13.71 -14.28 5.01
N PRO A 62 12.78 -15.24 5.19
CA PRO A 62 12.81 -16.49 4.46
C PRO A 62 12.73 -16.28 2.94
N ASP A 63 13.38 -17.15 2.15
CA ASP A 63 13.48 -17.02 0.68
C ASP A 63 12.11 -16.84 0.00
N PHE A 64 11.10 -17.62 0.42
CA PHE A 64 9.75 -17.54 -0.17
C PHE A 64 9.08 -16.18 0.11
N VAL A 65 9.32 -15.57 1.27
CA VAL A 65 8.78 -14.25 1.62
C VAL A 65 9.52 -13.17 0.80
N ALA A 66 10.84 -13.27 0.71
CA ALA A 66 11.64 -12.35 -0.08
C ALA A 66 11.25 -12.38 -1.58
N GLN A 67 11.00 -13.58 -2.12
CA GLN A 67 10.50 -13.76 -3.48
C GLN A 67 9.13 -13.10 -3.67
N LEU A 68 8.18 -13.40 -2.78
CA LEU A 68 6.83 -12.84 -2.84
C LEU A 68 6.84 -11.30 -2.85
N LEU A 69 7.64 -10.69 -1.97
CA LEU A 69 7.75 -9.23 -1.89
C LEU A 69 8.42 -8.63 -3.12
N ALA A 70 9.48 -9.25 -3.64
CA ALA A 70 10.16 -8.78 -4.83
C ALA A 70 9.27 -8.86 -6.08
N ASP A 71 8.49 -9.94 -6.22
CA ASP A 71 7.52 -10.09 -7.32
C ASP A 71 6.40 -9.05 -7.22
N SER A 72 5.91 -8.80 -6.01
CA SER A 72 4.87 -7.80 -5.74
C SER A 72 5.34 -6.39 -6.10
N ASP A 73 6.57 -6.02 -5.71
CA ASP A 73 7.16 -4.71 -6.01
C ASP A 73 7.37 -4.52 -7.53
N ALA A 74 7.90 -5.54 -8.20
CA ALA A 74 8.09 -5.53 -9.65
C ALA A 74 6.77 -5.44 -10.43
N ALA A 75 5.68 -6.01 -9.89
CA ALA A 75 4.34 -5.88 -10.46
C ALA A 75 3.72 -4.51 -10.16
N ALA A 76 3.91 -3.98 -8.95
CA ALA A 76 3.47 -2.64 -8.57
C ALA A 76 4.10 -1.56 -9.47
N ALA A 77 5.38 -1.70 -9.81
CA ALA A 77 6.08 -0.84 -10.77
C ALA A 77 5.45 -0.85 -12.18
N LYS A 78 4.64 -1.86 -12.50
CA LYS A 78 3.87 -2.00 -13.76
C LYS A 78 2.40 -1.62 -13.59
N GLY A 79 2.01 -1.06 -12.44
CA GLY A 79 0.64 -0.62 -12.15
C GLY A 79 -0.28 -1.70 -11.57
N ALA A 80 0.23 -2.86 -11.16
CA ALA A 80 -0.62 -3.95 -10.64
C ALA A 80 -1.35 -3.62 -9.32
N LEU A 81 -0.92 -2.57 -8.61
CA LEU A 81 -1.56 -2.07 -7.39
C LEU A 81 -2.28 -0.72 -7.60
N PHE A 82 -2.33 -0.23 -8.84
CA PHE A 82 -2.99 1.02 -9.15
C PHE A 82 -4.44 0.78 -9.56
N ASP A 83 -5.36 1.41 -8.84
CA ASP A 83 -6.74 1.59 -9.24
C ASP A 83 -7.17 3.00 -8.82
N ASN A 84 -7.94 3.67 -9.67
CA ASN A 84 -8.48 5.01 -9.44
C ASN A 84 -10.02 5.03 -9.58
N SER A 85 -10.66 3.88 -9.38
CA SER A 85 -12.10 3.73 -9.54
C SER A 85 -12.90 4.33 -8.38
N HIS A 86 -12.25 4.56 -7.23
CA HIS A 86 -12.87 5.02 -5.99
C HIS A 86 -14.02 4.12 -5.50
N GLN A 87 -14.04 2.85 -5.92
CA GLN A 87 -15.10 1.91 -5.52
C GLN A 87 -15.10 1.69 -4.01
N LEU A 88 -13.94 1.70 -3.36
CA LEU A 88 -13.86 1.53 -1.91
C LEU A 88 -14.51 2.70 -1.16
N SER A 89 -14.18 3.96 -1.48
CA SER A 89 -14.75 5.12 -0.79
C SER A 89 -16.25 5.26 -1.04
N ALA A 90 -16.70 4.97 -2.26
CA ALA A 90 -18.11 4.87 -2.59
C ALA A 90 -18.82 3.81 -1.75
N LEU A 91 -18.21 2.62 -1.62
CA LEU A 91 -18.78 1.48 -0.90
C LEU A 91 -18.86 1.70 0.61
N ILE A 92 -17.86 2.36 1.21
CA ILE A 92 -17.82 2.63 2.66
C ILE A 92 -18.45 3.99 3.04
N GLY A 93 -18.90 4.78 2.07
CA GLY A 93 -19.57 6.08 2.29
C GLY A 93 -18.69 7.19 2.87
N ARG A 94 -17.36 7.07 2.79
CA ARG A 94 -16.39 8.07 3.25
C ARG A 94 -15.08 7.97 2.47
N PRO A 95 -14.26 9.03 2.45
CA PRO A 95 -12.89 8.93 1.94
C PRO A 95 -12.10 7.84 2.67
N THR A 96 -11.25 7.15 1.93
CA THR A 96 -10.27 6.19 2.43
C THR A 96 -9.21 6.90 3.29
N THR A 97 -8.50 6.13 4.11
CA THR A 97 -7.47 6.67 4.99
C THR A 97 -6.26 7.10 4.15
N ARG A 98 -5.88 8.38 4.23
CA ARG A 98 -4.71 8.91 3.52
C ARG A 98 -3.41 8.30 4.02
N LEU A 99 -2.44 8.13 3.12
CA LEU A 99 -1.10 7.62 3.45
C LEU A 99 -0.45 8.39 4.60
N SER A 100 -0.55 9.71 4.62
CA SER A 100 0.04 10.55 5.66
C SER A 100 -0.51 10.25 7.05
N ALA A 101 -1.82 9.94 7.16
CA ALA A 101 -2.41 9.54 8.43
C ALA A 101 -1.93 8.15 8.88
N THR A 102 -1.77 7.22 7.94
CA THR A 102 -1.20 5.88 8.19
C THR A 102 0.24 5.95 8.67
N ILE A 103 1.08 6.81 8.08
CA ILE A 103 2.47 7.02 8.51
C ILE A 103 2.54 7.68 9.89
N ALA A 104 1.64 8.61 10.19
CA ALA A 104 1.65 9.34 11.46
C ALA A 104 1.38 8.42 12.66
N GLN A 105 0.49 7.44 12.50
CA GLN A 105 0.03 6.57 13.58
C GLN A 105 1.17 5.85 14.35
N PRO A 106 2.12 5.16 13.70
CA PRO A 106 3.24 4.52 14.40
C PRO A 106 4.28 5.50 14.97
N LEU A 107 4.31 6.76 14.52
CA LEU A 107 5.25 7.78 15.00
C LEU A 107 4.78 8.50 16.28
N GLN A 108 3.56 8.21 16.75
CA GLN A 108 2.98 8.80 17.96
C GLN A 108 3.39 8.06 19.25
N GLY A 109 4.33 7.10 19.17
CA GLY A 109 4.86 6.31 20.29
C GLY A 109 6.33 6.61 20.60
#